data_AF-T1GS71-F1
#
_entry.id   AF-T1GS71-F1
#
_cell.length_a   1.000
_cell.length_b   1.000
_cell.length_c   1.000
_cell.angle_alpha   90.00
_cell.angle_beta   90.00
_cell.angle_gamma   90.00
#
_symmetry.space_group_name_H-M   'P 1'
#
loop_
_entity.id
_entity.type
_entity.pdbx_description
1 polymer ?
#
loop_
_entity_poly.entity_id
_entity_poly.type
_entity_poly.pdbx_seq_one_letter_code
_entity_poly.pdbx_strand_id
1 'polypeptide(L)'
;PDKKFESSPFNYRWSIPLTYFDSSSQEVKRLWFNYNDAEVMLNLDNVDWFKFNKNQVGYYRVNYPTENWAALTKALLENIEMFSATDRASLLNDVFILADSTQLSYETALNLTKYLVNEEEY
;
A
#
# COMPACT_ATOMS: atom_id res chain seq x y z
N PRO A 1 -5.37 -18.95 14.95
CA PRO A 1 -6.57 -19.44 14.24
C PRO A 1 -6.64 -18.81 12.85
N ASP A 2 -6.45 -19.62 11.80
CA ASP A 2 -6.55 -19.16 10.41
C ASP A 2 -7.94 -18.59 10.16
N LYS A 3 -8.03 -17.29 9.92
CA LYS A 3 -9.27 -16.64 9.53
C LYS A 3 -9.61 -17.06 8.11
N LYS A 4 -10.61 -17.93 7.96
CA LYS A 4 -11.21 -18.25 6.67
C LYS A 4 -12.01 -17.02 6.20
N PHE A 5 -11.51 -16.35 5.17
CA PHE A 5 -12.28 -15.33 4.46
C PHE A 5 -13.40 -16.02 3.68
N GLU A 6 -14.64 -15.57 3.86
CA GLU A 6 -15.76 -16.10 3.07
C GLU A 6 -15.55 -15.78 1.59
N SER A 7 -15.56 -16.82 0.76
CA SER A 7 -15.45 -16.64 -0.68
C SER A 7 -16.75 -16.01 -1.20
N SER A 8 -16.61 -15.02 -2.09
CA SER A 8 -17.77 -14.41 -2.75
C SER A 8 -18.65 -15.50 -3.39
N PRO A 9 -19.99 -15.48 -3.20
CA PRO A 9 -20.90 -16.48 -3.77
C PRO A 9 -20.82 -16.56 -5.31
N PHE A 10 -20.33 -15.50 -5.96
CA PHE A 10 -20.17 -15.41 -7.41
C PHE A 10 -18.71 -15.37 -7.88
N ASN A 11 -17.73 -15.59 -6.99
CA ASN A 11 -16.29 -15.56 -7.29
C ASN A 11 -15.88 -14.34 -8.15
N TYR A 12 -16.31 -13.14 -7.75
CA TYR A 12 -16.03 -11.91 -8.50
C TYR A 12 -14.53 -11.69 -8.67
N ARG A 13 -14.14 -11.34 -9.90
CA ARG A 13 -12.77 -10.97 -10.25
C ARG A 13 -12.79 -9.68 -11.05
N TRP A 14 -11.77 -8.87 -10.89
CA TRP A 14 -11.64 -7.57 -11.56
C TRP A 14 -10.32 -7.52 -12.30
N SER A 15 -10.35 -6.92 -13.49
CA SER A 15 -9.10 -6.45 -14.10
C SER A 15 -8.74 -5.11 -13.47
N ILE A 16 -7.56 -5.02 -12.89
CA ILE A 16 -7.10 -3.87 -12.11
C ILE A 16 -5.93 -3.21 -12.84
N PRO A 17 -6.05 -1.93 -13.24
CA PRO A 17 -4.90 -1.15 -13.68
C PRO A 17 -4.06 -0.77 -12.46
N LEU A 18 -2.96 -1.47 -12.25
CA LEU A 18 -2.06 -1.26 -11.14
C LEU A 18 -1.06 -0.17 -11.51
N THR A 19 -0.94 0.84 -10.63
CA THR A 19 0.10 1.87 -10.68
C THR A 19 1.02 1.66 -9.49
N TYR A 20 2.32 1.89 -9.66
CA TYR A 20 3.27 1.83 -8.55
C TYR A 20 4.48 2.72 -8.81
N PHE A 21 5.18 3.06 -7.74
CA PHE A 21 6.47 3.73 -7.72
C PHE A 21 7.26 3.21 -6.53
N ASP A 22 8.55 3.51 -6.49
CA ASP A 22 9.48 2.91 -5.53
C ASP A 22 10.56 3.91 -5.10
N SER A 23 11.41 3.47 -4.17
CA SER A 23 12.44 4.33 -3.59
C SER A 23 13.51 4.80 -4.59
N SER A 24 13.64 4.15 -5.75
CA SER A 24 14.64 4.52 -6.76
C SER A 24 14.18 5.68 -7.64
N SER A 25 12.86 5.84 -7.84
CA SER A 25 12.29 6.83 -8.75
C SER A 25 10.83 7.16 -8.44
N GLN A 26 10.48 8.43 -8.55
CA GLN A 26 9.09 8.92 -8.50
C GLN A 26 8.30 8.66 -9.81
N GLU A 27 8.93 8.05 -10.81
CA GLU A 27 8.26 7.68 -12.05
C GLU A 27 7.17 6.63 -11.80
N VAL A 28 5.95 6.94 -12.26
CA VAL A 28 4.80 6.05 -12.09
C VAL A 28 4.82 4.95 -13.14
N LYS A 29 5.15 3.74 -12.68
CA LYS A 29 5.10 2.50 -13.46
C LYS A 29 3.67 1.95 -13.47
N ARG A 30 3.30 1.25 -14.55
CA ARG A 30 1.95 0.72 -14.77
C ARG A 30 2.00 -0.74 -15.22
N LEU A 31 1.06 -1.52 -14.73
CA LEU A 31 0.82 -2.91 -15.14
C LEU A 31 -0.68 -3.21 -15.11
N TRP A 32 -1.09 -4.18 -15.92
CA TRP A 32 -2.43 -4.73 -15.84
C TRP A 32 -2.39 -6.01 -15.02
N PHE A 33 -3.29 -6.10 -14.04
CA PHE A 33 -3.63 -7.37 -13.39
C PHE A 33 -4.97 -7.81 -13.94
N ASN A 34 -5.00 -8.75 -14.86
CA ASN A 34 -6.24 -9.16 -15.50
C ASN A 34 -7.05 -10.05 -14.56
N TYR A 35 -8.38 -10.02 -14.70
CA TYR A 35 -9.28 -10.82 -13.85
C TYR A 35 -8.98 -12.33 -13.87
N ASN A 36 -8.32 -12.84 -14.91
CA ASN A 36 -7.95 -14.25 -15.06
C ASN A 36 -6.50 -14.55 -14.66
N ASP A 37 -5.71 -13.53 -14.32
CA ASP A 37 -4.35 -13.73 -13.80
C ASP A 37 -4.42 -14.16 -12.33
N ALA A 38 -3.49 -15.02 -11.91
CA ALA A 38 -3.36 -15.40 -10.50
C ALA A 38 -2.41 -14.45 -9.73
N GLU A 39 -1.42 -13.91 -10.43
CA GLU A 39 -0.38 -13.03 -9.90
C GLU A 39 0.19 -12.14 -11.01
N VAL A 40 0.91 -11.09 -10.63
CA VAL A 40 1.69 -10.26 -11.56
C VAL A 40 3.09 -10.11 -11.02
N MET A 41 4.08 -10.25 -11.91
CA MET A 41 5.50 -10.10 -11.55
C MET A 41 5.91 -8.63 -11.60
N LEU A 42 6.59 -8.18 -10.55
CA LEU A 42 7.21 -6.86 -10.45
C LEU A 42 8.72 -7.01 -10.50
N ASN A 43 9.36 -6.24 -11.37
CA ASN A 43 10.82 -6.14 -11.40
C ASN A 43 11.25 -4.95 -10.53
N LEU A 44 11.65 -5.26 -9.29
CA LEU A 44 12.12 -4.30 -8.31
C LEU A 44 13.63 -4.50 -8.11
N ASP A 45 14.44 -3.66 -8.74
CA ASP A 45 15.89 -3.74 -8.64
C ASP A 45 16.39 -2.83 -7.51
N ASN A 46 16.85 -3.43 -6.40
CA ASN A 46 17.46 -2.74 -5.26
C ASN A 46 16.64 -1.54 -4.72
N VAL A 47 15.37 -1.76 -4.42
CA VAL A 47 14.49 -0.73 -3.82
C VAL A 47 14.29 -1.00 -2.33
N ASP A 48 14.25 0.07 -1.54
CA ASP A 48 14.01 0.02 -0.09
C ASP A 48 12.52 -0.16 0.23
N TRP A 49 11.67 0.48 -0.56
CA TRP A 49 10.22 0.39 -0.46
C TRP A 49 9.59 0.54 -1.84
N PHE A 50 8.39 0.01 -1.98
CA PHE A 50 7.51 0.28 -3.12
C PHE A 50 6.09 0.59 -2.63
N LYS A 51 5.40 1.46 -3.37
CA LYS A 51 4.01 1.83 -3.11
C LYS A 51 3.19 1.65 -4.37
N PHE A 52 2.09 0.93 -4.24
CA PHE A 52 1.04 0.84 -5.24
C PHE A 52 0.00 1.95 -5.09
N ASN A 53 -0.80 2.10 -6.13
CA ASN A 53 -1.91 3.03 -6.22
C ASN A 53 -1.48 4.49 -5.99
N LYS A 54 -0.55 4.99 -6.82
CA LYS A 54 -0.10 6.39 -6.76
C LYS A 54 -1.31 7.32 -6.79
N ASN A 55 -1.37 8.22 -5.81
CA ASN A 55 -2.44 9.18 -5.58
C ASN A 55 -3.84 8.54 -5.42
N GLN A 56 -3.92 7.27 -5.01
CA GLN A 56 -5.18 6.57 -4.71
C GLN A 56 -6.22 6.62 -5.85
N VAL A 57 -5.78 6.61 -7.10
CA VAL A 57 -6.67 6.72 -8.28
C VAL A 57 -7.50 5.44 -8.48
N GLY A 58 -6.90 4.28 -8.19
CA GLY A 58 -7.55 2.99 -8.32
C GLY A 58 -8.48 2.68 -7.14
N TYR A 59 -9.60 2.05 -7.42
CA TYR A 59 -10.56 1.60 -6.41
C TYR A 59 -10.17 0.24 -5.83
N TYR A 60 -9.08 0.22 -5.08
CA TYR A 60 -8.59 -0.95 -4.35
C TYR A 60 -7.74 -0.51 -3.15
N ARG A 61 -7.57 -1.42 -2.19
CA ARG A 61 -6.70 -1.25 -1.02
C ARG A 61 -5.44 -2.09 -1.22
N VAL A 62 -4.33 -1.63 -0.66
CA VAL A 62 -3.06 -2.33 -0.79
C VAL A 62 -2.58 -2.79 0.58
N ASN A 63 -2.31 -4.08 0.71
CA ASN A 63 -1.57 -4.63 1.84
C ASN A 63 -0.17 -5.02 1.39
N TYR A 64 0.83 -4.66 2.19
CA TYR A 64 2.23 -4.96 1.94
C TYR A 64 2.79 -5.95 2.97
N PRO A 65 3.87 -6.67 2.64
CA PRO A 65 4.67 -7.36 3.65
C PRO A 65 5.09 -6.40 4.78
N THR A 66 5.31 -6.95 5.98
CA THR A 66 5.58 -6.14 7.19
C THR A 66 6.85 -5.31 7.03
N GLU A 67 7.85 -5.86 6.36
CA GLU A 67 9.11 -5.22 6.01
C GLU A 67 8.92 -3.98 5.12
N ASN A 68 8.01 -4.02 4.14
CA ASN A 68 7.72 -2.88 3.28
C ASN A 68 6.88 -1.82 4.03
N TRP A 69 5.96 -2.23 4.90
CA TRP A 69 5.29 -1.28 5.81
C TRP A 69 6.28 -0.54 6.73
N ALA A 70 7.28 -1.25 7.27
CA ALA A 70 8.33 -0.65 8.08
C ALA A 70 9.20 0.31 7.25
N ALA A 71 9.56 -0.07 6.02
CA ALA A 71 10.33 0.77 5.11
C ALA A 71 9.57 2.03 4.68
N LEU A 72 8.27 1.92 4.35
CA LEU A 72 7.40 3.07 4.06
C LEU A 72 7.28 4.00 5.27
N THR A 73 7.14 3.46 6.48
CA THR A 73 7.10 4.25 7.73
C THR A 73 8.40 5.03 7.92
N LYS A 74 9.55 4.37 7.70
CA LYS A 74 10.86 5.01 7.78
C LYS A 74 10.99 6.14 6.75
N ALA A 75 10.61 5.88 5.49
CA ALA A 75 10.66 6.90 4.43
C ALA A 75 9.79 8.13 4.75
N LEU A 76 8.60 7.94 5.31
CA LEU A 76 7.73 9.04 5.75
C LEU A 76 8.32 9.86 6.91
N LEU A 77 9.02 9.20 7.84
CA LEU A 77 9.71 9.88 8.93
C LEU A 77 10.93 10.68 8.46
N GLU A 78 11.63 10.18 7.44
CA GLU A 78 12.84 10.81 6.88
C GLU A 78 12.50 11.97 5.93
N ASN A 79 11.51 11.79 5.06
CA ASN A 79 11.08 12.81 4.12
C ASN A 79 9.60 12.63 3.72
N ILE A 80 8.73 13.45 4.31
CA ILE A 80 7.29 13.41 4.07
C ILE A 80 6.92 13.81 2.62
N GLU A 81 7.68 14.70 1.99
CA GLU A 81 7.42 15.22 0.64
C GLU A 81 7.66 14.17 -0.46
N MET A 82 8.31 13.04 -0.11
CA MET A 82 8.47 11.89 -1.00
C MET A 82 7.14 11.24 -1.38
N PHE A 83 6.10 11.46 -0.59
CA PHE A 83 4.74 10.98 -0.85
C PHE A 83 3.81 12.19 -0.97
N SER A 84 2.88 12.20 -1.93
CA SER A 84 1.86 13.24 -1.98
C SER A 84 0.92 13.15 -0.76
N ALA A 85 0.22 14.23 -0.40
CA ALA A 85 -0.81 14.18 0.64
C ALA A 85 -1.80 13.01 0.43
N THR A 86 -2.21 12.78 -0.81
CA THR A 86 -3.10 11.65 -1.16
C THR A 86 -2.43 10.29 -0.95
N ASP A 87 -1.15 10.14 -1.27
CA ASP A 87 -0.40 8.92 -1.01
C ASP A 87 -0.29 8.61 0.50
N ARG A 88 -0.07 9.64 1.32
CA ARG A 88 0.07 9.54 2.78
C ARG A 88 -1.27 9.22 3.45
N ALA A 89 -2.33 9.94 3.05
CA ALA A 89 -3.69 9.68 3.49
C ALA A 89 -4.13 8.24 3.12
N SER A 90 -3.76 7.74 1.94
CA SER A 90 -4.13 6.38 1.56
C SER A 90 -3.36 5.30 2.33
N LEU A 91 -2.07 5.50 2.62
CA LEU A 91 -1.33 4.61 3.51
C LEU A 91 -1.96 4.56 4.92
N LEU A 92 -2.33 5.72 5.46
CA LEU A 92 -2.98 5.82 6.77
C LEU A 92 -4.33 5.10 6.78
N ASN A 93 -5.19 5.37 5.79
CA ASN A 93 -6.49 4.71 5.69
C ASN A 93 -6.37 3.20 5.49
N ASP A 94 -5.44 2.73 4.65
CA ASP A 94 -5.25 1.29 4.43
C ASP A 94 -4.69 0.59 5.66
N VAL A 95 -3.68 1.16 6.35
CA VAL A 95 -3.06 0.50 7.51
C VAL A 95 -4.07 0.27 8.64
N PHE A 96 -4.97 1.22 8.90
CA PHE A 96 -5.99 1.10 9.95
C PHE A 96 -7.10 0.12 9.57
N ILE A 97 -7.57 0.13 8.32
CA ILE A 97 -8.59 -0.82 7.87
C ILE A 97 -8.03 -2.26 7.85
N LEU A 98 -6.75 -2.42 7.51
CA LEU A 98 -6.06 -3.71 7.56
C LEU A 98 -5.86 -4.19 9.01
N ALA A 99 -5.54 -3.28 9.94
CA ALA A 99 -5.44 -3.62 11.35
C ALA A 99 -6.79 -4.01 11.96
N ASP A 100 -7.85 -3.24 11.69
CA ASP A 100 -9.23 -3.53 12.12
C ASP A 100 -9.73 -4.88 11.58
N SER A 101 -9.37 -5.21 10.33
CA SER A 101 -9.70 -6.50 9.72
C SER A 101 -8.73 -7.62 10.12
N THR A 102 -7.81 -7.38 11.07
CA THR A 102 -6.78 -8.30 11.59
C THR A 102 -5.83 -8.88 10.54
N GLN A 103 -5.70 -8.21 9.40
CA GLN A 103 -4.74 -8.55 8.35
C GLN A 103 -3.36 -7.95 8.61
N LEU A 104 -3.26 -7.04 9.56
CA LEU A 104 -2.04 -6.39 10.01
C LEU A 104 -2.12 -6.15 11.52
N SER A 105 -0.98 -5.99 12.20
CA SER A 105 -0.99 -5.65 13.62
C SER A 105 -1.28 -4.16 13.81
N TYR A 106 -1.98 -3.81 14.91
CA TYR A 106 -2.10 -2.41 15.31
C TYR A 106 -0.75 -1.78 15.63
N GLU A 107 0.27 -2.56 16.01
CA GLU A 107 1.62 -2.05 16.18
C GLU A 107 2.14 -1.42 14.89
N THR A 108 1.95 -2.06 13.73
CA THR A 108 2.31 -1.46 12.43
C THR A 108 1.52 -0.19 12.15
N ALA A 109 0.20 -0.19 12.40
CA ALA A 109 -0.65 0.97 12.18
C ALA A 109 -0.24 2.17 13.06
N LEU A 110 -0.03 1.95 14.36
CA LEU A 110 0.38 2.97 15.32
C LEU A 110 1.83 3.42 15.11
N ASN A 111 2.70 2.55 14.58
CA ASN A 111 4.04 2.97 14.17
C ASN A 111 3.98 3.92 12.97
N LEU A 112 3.07 3.70 12.02
CA LEU A 112 2.89 4.61 10.89
C LEU A 112 2.47 6.00 11.36
N THR A 113 1.60 6.14 12.38
CA THR A 113 1.14 7.46 12.84
C THR A 113 2.25 8.36 13.38
N LYS A 114 3.45 7.83 13.64
CA LYS A 114 4.59 8.63 14.11
C LYS A 114 5.00 9.73 13.13
N TYR A 115 4.79 9.56 11.82
CA TYR A 115 5.14 10.62 10.85
C TYR A 115 4.21 11.84 10.94
N LEU A 116 2.99 11.68 11.49
CA LEU A 116 1.98 12.75 11.56
C LEU A 116 2.44 13.97 12.37
N VAL A 117 3.48 13.83 13.20
CA VAL A 117 4.09 14.97 13.91
C VAL A 117 4.65 16.02 12.94
N ASN A 118 5.00 15.62 11.72
CA ASN A 118 5.54 16.47 10.66
C ASN A 118 4.54 16.70 9.52
N GLU A 119 3.27 16.30 9.68
CA GLU A 119 2.24 16.46 8.65
C GLU A 119 1.58 17.84 8.74
N GLU A 120 1.49 18.53 7.62
CA GLU A 120 0.93 19.88 7.52
C GLU A 120 -0.20 19.98 6.47
N GLU A 121 -0.40 18.97 5.63
CA GLU A 121 -1.42 18.96 4.57
C GLU A 121 -2.75 18.35 5.06
N TYR A 122 -3.88 18.79 4.45
CA TYR A 122 -5.25 18.38 4.79
C TYR A 122 -5.81 17.33 3.83
#